data_AF-A0A7V9QEI2-F1
#
_entry.id   AF-A0A7V9QEI2-F1
#
_cell.length_a   1.000
_cell.length_b   1.000
_cell.length_c   1.000
_cell.angle_alpha   90.00
_cell.angle_beta   90.00
_cell.angle_gamma   90.00
#
_symmetry.space_group_name_H-M   'P 1'
#
loop_
_entity.id
_entity.type
_entity.pdbx_description
1 polymer ?
#
loop_
_entity_poly.entity_id
_entity_poly.type
_entity_poly.pdbx_seq_one_letter_code
_entity_poly.pdbx_strand_id
1 'polypeptide(L)'
;MAPLGRKAGSTGGRSAPEPPPVVRNGWGIYVWDEFRQTWTRLRAEVERLKASDPANYKRHPTTIFLRDLRDVVLSQVPANPDHKRYRLGTTLGPGYRHWRRVKFRGRFRLFFRYSSKHNAIVFVWLNDEKTLRKEGSRTDVYAVFRTMLESKQPPTDWADLLAACKKWLEPEVAE
;
A
#
# COMPACT_ATOMS: atom_id res chain seq x y z
N MET A 1 65.16 6.37 -8.57
CA MET A 1 63.97 6.79 -9.34
C MET A 1 62.76 6.06 -8.77
N ALA A 2 61.75 6.82 -8.33
CA ALA A 2 60.55 6.37 -7.63
C ALA A 2 59.45 5.85 -8.61
N PRO A 3 58.37 5.20 -8.12
CA PRO A 3 57.57 4.22 -8.85
C PRO A 3 56.27 4.79 -9.45
N LEU A 4 55.64 4.06 -10.38
CA LEU A 4 54.26 4.32 -10.80
C LEU A 4 53.39 3.09 -10.58
N GLY A 5 52.66 3.11 -9.46
CA GLY A 5 51.52 2.25 -9.22
C GLY A 5 50.31 2.68 -10.06
N ARG A 6 49.52 1.72 -10.53
CA ARG A 6 48.14 1.97 -10.96
C ARG A 6 47.21 1.36 -9.90
N LYS A 7 46.64 2.22 -9.06
CA LYS A 7 45.42 1.87 -8.33
C LYS A 7 44.27 1.93 -9.32
N ALA A 8 43.56 0.82 -9.51
CA ALA A 8 42.24 0.82 -10.10
C ALA A 8 41.31 1.58 -9.15
N GLY A 9 40.92 2.79 -9.54
CA GLY A 9 39.85 3.52 -8.89
C GLY A 9 38.55 2.78 -9.14
N SER A 10 38.04 2.12 -8.10
CA SER A 10 36.65 1.69 -8.01
C SER A 10 35.77 2.92 -8.17
N THR A 11 35.14 3.07 -9.33
CA THR A 11 34.02 3.99 -9.53
C THR A 11 32.84 3.44 -8.75
N GLY A 12 32.74 3.83 -7.48
CA GLY A 12 31.49 3.78 -6.73
C GLY A 12 30.46 4.61 -7.48
N GLY A 13 29.63 3.96 -8.28
CA GLY A 13 28.47 4.57 -8.92
C GLY A 13 27.58 5.13 -7.84
N ARG A 14 27.54 6.45 -7.69
CA ARG A 14 26.49 7.13 -6.92
C ARG A 14 25.19 6.87 -7.68
N SER A 15 24.46 5.85 -7.26
CA SER A 15 23.05 5.68 -7.62
C SER A 15 22.35 7.01 -7.39
N ALA A 16 21.64 7.52 -8.39
CA ALA A 16 20.86 8.74 -8.25
C ALA A 16 19.96 8.61 -7.00
N PRO A 17 19.78 9.69 -6.20
CA PRO A 17 18.91 9.63 -5.03
C PRO A 17 17.51 9.20 -5.49
N GLU A 18 16.96 8.16 -4.85
CA GLU A 18 15.62 7.70 -5.18
C GLU A 18 14.61 8.85 -5.06
N PRO A 19 13.62 8.92 -5.97
CA PRO A 19 12.59 9.95 -5.92
C PRO A 19 11.87 9.96 -4.55
N PRO A 20 11.40 11.13 -4.09
CA PRO A 20 10.59 11.20 -2.89
C PRO A 20 9.23 10.50 -3.11
N PRO A 21 8.56 10.03 -2.04
CA PRO A 21 7.20 9.52 -2.16
C PRO A 21 6.23 10.64 -2.56
N VAL A 22 5.10 10.26 -3.14
CA VAL A 22 3.93 11.15 -3.24
C VAL A 22 3.53 11.64 -1.85
N VAL A 23 3.27 12.93 -1.73
CA VAL A 23 2.81 13.57 -0.48
C VAL A 23 1.37 14.04 -0.64
N ARG A 24 0.50 13.68 0.31
CA ARG A 24 -0.91 14.13 0.37
C ARG A 24 -1.24 14.64 1.76
N ASN A 25 -1.77 15.85 1.87
CA ASN A 25 -2.08 16.50 3.15
C ASN A 25 -0.92 16.42 4.18
N GLY A 26 0.32 16.58 3.70
CA GLY A 26 1.53 16.49 4.51
C GLY A 26 2.04 15.07 4.80
N TRP A 27 1.35 14.03 4.33
CA TRP A 27 1.74 12.62 4.53
C TRP A 27 2.45 12.05 3.31
N GLY A 28 3.68 11.53 3.50
CA GLY A 28 4.34 10.68 2.54
C GLY A 28 3.64 9.32 2.43
N ILE A 29 3.31 8.90 1.21
CA ILE A 29 2.58 7.67 0.94
C ILE A 29 3.54 6.54 0.56
N TYR A 30 3.37 5.41 1.25
CA TYR A 30 4.16 4.20 1.09
C TYR A 30 3.26 2.97 1.01
N VAL A 31 3.79 1.90 0.43
CA VAL A 31 3.05 0.65 0.22
C VAL A 31 3.89 -0.58 0.49
N TRP A 32 3.26 -1.56 1.12
CA TRP A 32 3.78 -2.93 1.19
C TRP A 32 3.55 -3.66 -0.12
N ASP A 33 4.35 -4.70 -0.37
CA ASP A 33 4.36 -5.41 -1.65
C ASP A 33 3.01 -6.06 -1.98
N GLU A 34 2.27 -6.60 -1.01
CA GLU A 34 0.98 -7.27 -1.24
C GLU A 34 -0.08 -6.28 -1.73
N PHE A 35 -0.14 -5.09 -1.12
CA PHE A 35 -1.02 -4.03 -1.60
C PHE A 35 -0.57 -3.50 -2.96
N ARG A 36 0.74 -3.30 -3.15
CA ARG A 36 1.32 -2.84 -4.43
C ARG A 36 0.99 -3.80 -5.58
N GLN A 37 1.09 -5.10 -5.36
CA GLN A 37 0.75 -6.13 -6.35
C GLN A 37 -0.73 -6.08 -6.71
N THR A 38 -1.61 -6.02 -5.70
CA THR A 38 -3.05 -5.88 -5.91
C THR A 38 -3.39 -4.63 -6.73
N TRP A 39 -2.81 -3.50 -6.35
CA TRP A 39 -2.96 -2.24 -7.06
C TRP A 39 -2.50 -2.31 -8.52
N THR A 40 -1.30 -2.84 -8.76
CA THR A 40 -0.73 -3.01 -10.10
C THR A 40 -1.64 -3.87 -10.98
N ARG A 41 -2.20 -4.95 -10.42
CA ARG A 41 -3.10 -5.85 -11.14
C ARG A 41 -4.43 -5.19 -11.50
N LEU A 42 -5.00 -4.40 -10.58
CA LEU A 42 -6.21 -3.61 -10.85
C LEU A 42 -5.97 -2.57 -11.95
N ARG A 43 -4.84 -1.87 -11.91
CA ARG A 43 -4.45 -0.90 -12.96
C ARG A 43 -4.33 -1.57 -14.32
N ALA A 44 -3.57 -2.66 -14.40
CA ALA A 44 -3.40 -3.38 -15.65
C ALA A 44 -4.74 -3.86 -16.25
N GLU A 45 -5.68 -4.27 -15.39
CA GLU A 45 -7.02 -4.64 -15.83
C GLU A 45 -7.82 -3.45 -16.35
N VAL A 46 -7.76 -2.30 -15.67
CA VAL A 46 -8.43 -1.08 -16.16
C VAL A 46 -7.84 -0.60 -17.48
N GLU A 47 -6.53 -0.68 -17.68
CA GLU A 47 -5.91 -0.33 -18.97
C GLU A 47 -6.34 -1.28 -20.09
N ARG A 48 -6.46 -2.59 -19.81
CA ARG A 48 -7.03 -3.55 -20.78
C ARG A 48 -8.47 -3.21 -21.13
N LEU A 49 -9.31 -2.93 -20.14
CA LEU A 49 -10.71 -2.55 -20.34
C LEU A 49 -10.81 -1.25 -21.16
N LYS A 50 -9.95 -0.27 -20.88
CA LYS A 50 -9.87 0.98 -21.64
C LYS A 50 -9.48 0.74 -23.09
N ALA A 51 -8.52 -0.14 -23.35
CA ALA A 51 -8.12 -0.49 -24.70
C ALA A 51 -9.21 -1.26 -25.47
N SER A 52 -9.96 -2.14 -24.79
CA SER A 52 -10.99 -2.97 -25.41
C SER A 52 -12.33 -2.24 -25.63
N ASP A 53 -12.72 -1.37 -24.70
CA ASP A 53 -13.97 -0.59 -24.77
C ASP A 53 -13.76 0.84 -24.21
N PRO A 54 -13.08 1.72 -24.97
CA PRO A 54 -12.76 3.08 -24.53
C PRO A 54 -14.00 3.93 -24.16
N ALA A 55 -15.16 3.62 -24.74
CA ALA A 55 -16.40 4.37 -24.51
C ALA A 55 -17.04 4.02 -23.17
N ASN A 56 -16.98 2.75 -22.74
CA ASN A 56 -17.71 2.31 -21.55
C ASN A 56 -16.83 1.82 -20.39
N TYR A 57 -15.51 1.69 -20.54
CA TYR A 57 -14.63 1.16 -19.48
C TYR A 57 -14.78 1.89 -18.14
N LYS A 58 -15.10 3.20 -18.14
CA LYS A 58 -15.33 4.01 -16.93
C LYS A 58 -16.51 3.49 -16.07
N ARG A 59 -17.46 2.80 -16.68
CA ARG A 59 -18.62 2.18 -16.01
C ARG A 59 -18.34 0.76 -15.52
N HIS A 60 -17.23 0.16 -15.93
CA HIS A 60 -16.89 -1.20 -15.54
C HIS A 60 -16.61 -1.28 -14.02
N PRO A 61 -17.09 -2.33 -13.31
CA PRO A 61 -16.91 -2.47 -11.87
C PRO A 61 -15.46 -2.36 -11.39
N THR A 62 -14.49 -2.90 -12.14
CA THR A 62 -13.06 -2.80 -11.80
C THR A 62 -12.54 -1.37 -11.88
N THR A 63 -12.97 -0.60 -12.88
CA THR A 63 -12.58 0.81 -13.04
C THR A 63 -13.14 1.66 -11.91
N ILE A 64 -14.42 1.45 -11.59
CA ILE A 64 -15.08 2.10 -10.44
C ILE A 64 -14.35 1.74 -9.15
N PHE A 65 -14.03 0.46 -8.94
CA PHE A 65 -13.32 0.00 -7.77
C PHE A 65 -11.95 0.65 -7.61
N LEU A 66 -11.15 0.70 -8.69
CA LEU A 66 -9.83 1.33 -8.67
C LEU A 66 -9.94 2.83 -8.38
N ARG A 67 -10.91 3.52 -8.98
CA ARG A 67 -11.17 4.95 -8.68
C ARG A 67 -11.52 5.16 -7.22
N ASP A 68 -12.45 4.37 -6.67
CA ASP A 68 -12.84 4.46 -5.27
C ASP A 68 -11.65 4.16 -4.33
N LEU A 69 -10.82 3.17 -4.68
CA LEU A 69 -9.60 2.83 -3.93
C LEU A 69 -8.55 3.95 -3.99
N ARG A 70 -8.39 4.59 -5.16
CA ARG A 70 -7.51 5.76 -5.36
C ARG A 70 -7.92 6.89 -4.43
N ASP A 71 -9.21 7.22 -4.37
CA ASP A 71 -9.74 8.27 -3.50
C ASP A 71 -9.48 7.94 -2.02
N VAL A 72 -9.67 6.68 -1.60
CA VAL A 72 -9.32 6.25 -0.23
C VAL A 72 -7.84 6.50 0.09
N VAL A 73 -6.93 6.09 -0.80
CA VAL A 73 -5.48 6.12 -0.57
C VAL A 73 -4.89 7.52 -0.66
N LEU A 74 -5.38 8.35 -1.59
CA LEU A 74 -4.79 9.66 -1.90
C LEU A 74 -5.55 10.85 -1.32
N SER A 75 -6.80 10.67 -0.89
CA SER A 75 -7.64 11.76 -0.36
C SER A 75 -8.17 11.44 1.03
N GLN A 76 -8.98 10.38 1.19
CA GLN A 76 -9.72 10.17 2.44
C GLN A 76 -8.84 9.82 3.64
N VAL A 77 -7.88 8.91 3.46
CA VAL A 77 -6.98 8.50 4.56
C VAL A 77 -5.98 9.63 4.88
N PRO A 78 -5.30 10.26 3.91
CA PRO A 78 -4.41 11.38 4.19
C PRO A 78 -5.09 12.59 4.82
N ALA A 79 -6.39 12.82 4.59
CA ALA A 79 -7.13 13.90 5.26
C ALA A 79 -7.14 13.77 6.78
N ASN A 80 -7.24 12.56 7.34
CA ASN A 80 -7.10 12.31 8.76
C ASN A 80 -6.84 10.80 9.05
N PRO A 81 -5.58 10.35 9.08
CA PRO A 81 -5.28 8.93 9.27
C PRO A 81 -5.58 8.41 10.69
N ASP A 82 -5.72 9.28 11.70
CA ASP A 82 -6.12 8.87 13.06
C ASP A 82 -7.64 8.88 13.30
N HIS A 83 -8.44 9.17 12.27
CA HIS A 83 -9.89 9.24 12.43
C HIS A 83 -10.46 7.96 13.07
N LYS A 84 -11.34 8.11 14.07
CA LYS A 84 -11.86 7.00 14.89
C LYS A 84 -12.47 5.86 14.04
N ARG A 85 -13.05 6.19 12.88
CA ARG A 85 -13.60 5.24 11.88
C ARG A 85 -12.60 4.16 11.44
N TYR A 86 -11.31 4.46 11.48
CA TYR A 86 -10.24 3.57 11.06
C TYR A 86 -9.68 2.69 12.19
N ARG A 87 -10.08 2.94 13.43
CA ARG A 87 -9.56 2.19 14.58
C ARG A 87 -10.17 0.79 14.62
N LEU A 88 -9.33 -0.18 14.97
CA LEU A 88 -9.71 -1.60 15.12
C LEU A 88 -10.02 -1.97 16.58
N GLY A 89 -9.61 -1.14 17.55
CA GLY A 89 -9.65 -1.54 18.96
C GLY A 89 -8.77 -2.77 19.20
N THR A 90 -9.32 -3.81 19.80
CA THR A 90 -8.64 -5.08 20.10
C THR A 90 -8.93 -6.18 19.09
N THR A 91 -9.58 -5.90 17.96
CA THR A 91 -9.97 -6.94 16.99
C THR A 91 -8.81 -7.81 16.52
N LEU A 92 -7.61 -7.25 16.34
CA LEU A 92 -6.42 -8.02 15.98
C LEU A 92 -5.64 -8.55 17.21
N GLY A 93 -5.99 -8.11 18.41
CA GLY A 93 -5.23 -8.31 19.64
C GLY A 93 -4.60 -7.01 20.14
N PRO A 94 -4.23 -6.94 21.44
CA PRO A 94 -3.75 -5.72 22.07
C PRO A 94 -2.41 -5.22 21.49
N GLY A 95 -1.57 -6.11 20.94
CA GLY A 95 -0.29 -5.77 20.33
C GLY A 95 -0.40 -5.06 18.97
N TYR A 96 -1.57 -5.10 18.32
CA TYR A 96 -1.78 -4.62 16.95
C TYR A 96 -2.67 -3.37 16.87
N ARG A 97 -2.87 -2.65 17.98
CA ARG A 97 -3.72 -1.45 18.06
C ARG A 97 -3.26 -0.28 17.18
N HIS A 98 -2.01 -0.28 16.74
CA HIS A 98 -1.46 0.73 15.84
C HIS A 98 -1.90 0.53 14.38
N TRP A 99 -2.39 -0.65 14.02
CA TRP A 99 -3.00 -0.88 12.73
C TRP A 99 -4.36 -0.20 12.62
N ARG A 100 -4.68 0.20 11.39
CA ARG A 100 -5.91 0.88 11.01
C ARG A 100 -6.57 0.13 9.86
N ARG A 101 -7.87 0.34 9.68
CA ARG A 101 -8.67 -0.31 8.64
C ARG A 101 -9.70 0.63 8.06
N VAL A 102 -9.65 0.82 6.75
CA VAL A 102 -10.75 1.38 5.97
C VAL A 102 -11.74 0.28 5.63
N LYS A 103 -13.03 0.48 5.92
CA LYS A 103 -14.11 -0.33 5.34
C LYS A 103 -14.57 0.36 4.06
N PHE A 104 -14.56 -0.34 2.93
CA PHE A 104 -15.05 0.22 1.68
C PHE A 104 -15.85 -0.82 0.88
N ARG A 105 -16.89 -0.37 0.18
CA ARG A 105 -17.80 -1.21 -0.62
C ARG A 105 -18.29 -2.48 0.12
N GLY A 106 -18.61 -2.32 1.41
CA GLY A 106 -19.17 -3.34 2.31
C GLY A 106 -18.21 -4.46 2.74
N ARG A 107 -17.67 -5.21 1.77
CA ARG A 107 -16.87 -6.43 1.99
C ARG A 107 -15.36 -6.21 1.99
N PHE A 108 -14.89 -5.07 1.49
CA PHE A 108 -13.46 -4.81 1.36
C PHE A 108 -12.93 -4.00 2.54
N ARG A 109 -11.70 -4.33 2.91
CA ARG A 109 -10.96 -3.82 4.04
C ARG A 109 -9.54 -3.59 3.57
N LEU A 110 -9.13 -2.33 3.63
CA LEU A 110 -7.77 -1.90 3.40
C LEU A 110 -7.14 -1.64 4.76
N PHE A 111 -6.06 -2.35 5.06
CA PHE A 111 -5.27 -2.18 6.28
C PHE A 111 -4.09 -1.25 6.00
N PHE A 112 -3.81 -0.38 6.97
CA PHE A 112 -2.72 0.57 6.90
C PHE A 112 -2.18 0.90 8.30
N ARG A 113 -1.01 1.51 8.34
CA ARG A 113 -0.44 2.15 9.54
C ARG A 113 0.04 3.53 9.16
N TYR A 114 0.13 4.44 10.13
CA TYR A 114 0.73 5.75 9.93
C TYR A 114 1.61 6.12 11.13
N SER A 115 2.46 7.13 10.94
CA SER A 115 3.27 7.70 12.00
C SER A 115 3.34 9.21 11.86
N SER A 116 2.75 9.93 12.82
CA SER A 116 2.83 11.40 12.87
C SER A 116 4.26 11.89 13.07
N LYS A 117 5.11 11.13 13.78
CA LYS A 117 6.54 11.48 13.95
C LYS A 117 7.29 11.53 12.62
N HIS A 118 6.91 10.66 11.68
CA HIS A 118 7.58 10.54 10.37
C HIS A 118 6.74 11.13 9.23
N ASN A 119 5.56 11.71 9.51
CA ASN A 119 4.60 12.18 8.52
C ASN A 119 4.39 11.18 7.37
N ALA A 120 4.15 9.91 7.70
CA ALA A 120 4.05 8.84 6.70
C ALA A 120 2.85 7.91 6.93
N ILE A 121 2.29 7.40 5.83
CA ILE A 121 1.22 6.40 5.80
C ILE A 121 1.72 5.21 4.96
N VAL A 122 1.59 4.00 5.50
CA VAL A 122 1.93 2.75 4.82
C VAL A 122 0.65 1.93 4.62
N PHE A 123 0.23 1.75 3.37
CA PHE A 123 -0.88 0.85 3.02
C PHE A 123 -0.34 -0.56 2.79
N VAL A 124 -0.89 -1.55 3.49
CA VAL A 124 -0.24 -2.86 3.56
C VAL A 124 -0.98 -3.99 2.89
N TRP A 125 -2.31 -4.03 3.03
CA TRP A 125 -3.07 -5.16 2.51
C TRP A 125 -4.51 -4.78 2.24
N LEU A 126 -4.98 -5.17 1.06
CA LEU A 126 -6.37 -5.11 0.66
C LEU A 126 -6.89 -6.54 0.52
N ASN A 127 -7.91 -6.92 1.30
CA ASN A 127 -8.52 -8.23 1.09
C ASN A 127 -9.24 -8.30 -0.26
N ASP A 128 -9.29 -9.48 -0.87
CA ASP A 128 -9.98 -9.70 -2.14
C ASP A 128 -11.35 -10.38 -1.95
N GLU A 129 -12.04 -10.68 -3.06
CA GLU A 129 -13.31 -11.42 -3.02
C GLU A 129 -13.13 -12.93 -2.82
N LYS A 130 -11.96 -13.46 -3.18
CA LYS A 130 -11.65 -14.89 -3.15
C LYS A 130 -11.35 -15.37 -1.73
N THR A 131 -10.89 -14.49 -0.83
CA THR A 131 -10.74 -14.78 0.59
C THR A 131 -12.06 -15.20 1.25
N LEU A 132 -13.21 -15.05 0.58
CA LEU A 132 -14.54 -15.42 1.07
C LEU A 132 -15.17 -16.66 0.37
N ARG A 133 -14.56 -17.23 -0.68
CA ARG A 133 -15.21 -18.23 -1.57
C ARG A 133 -14.80 -19.69 -1.39
N LYS A 134 -14.02 -20.07 -0.38
CA LYS A 134 -13.86 -21.51 -0.05
C LYS A 134 -14.98 -21.94 0.89
N GLU A 135 -16.03 -22.53 0.30
CA GLU A 135 -16.96 -23.44 0.98
C GLU A 135 -16.19 -24.36 1.93
N GLY A 136 -16.40 -24.19 3.23
CA GLY A 136 -15.76 -24.98 4.30
C GLY A 136 -14.82 -24.20 5.24
N SER A 137 -14.31 -23.01 4.86
CA SER A 137 -13.50 -22.16 5.76
C SER A 137 -13.84 -20.69 5.56
N ARG A 138 -14.62 -20.14 6.49
CA ARG A 138 -14.84 -18.69 6.65
C ARG A 138 -13.55 -18.05 7.16
N THR A 139 -12.52 -17.90 6.32
CA THR A 139 -11.31 -17.21 6.78
C THR A 139 -11.64 -15.73 6.97
N ASP A 140 -11.88 -15.35 8.23
CA ASP A 140 -12.15 -13.98 8.63
C ASP A 140 -11.00 -13.07 8.17
N VAL A 141 -11.33 -11.94 7.54
CA VAL A 141 -10.36 -10.96 7.05
C VAL A 141 -9.38 -10.53 8.17
N TYR A 142 -9.86 -10.47 9.42
CA TYR A 142 -9.01 -10.18 10.56
C TYR A 142 -8.11 -11.35 10.95
N ALA A 143 -8.57 -12.60 10.80
CA ALA A 143 -7.74 -13.78 11.04
C ALA A 143 -6.60 -13.86 10.01
N VAL A 144 -6.89 -13.65 8.72
CA VAL A 144 -5.86 -13.61 7.67
C VAL A 144 -4.82 -12.53 7.98
N PHE A 145 -5.29 -11.30 8.23
CA PHE A 145 -4.36 -10.20 8.50
C PHE A 145 -3.58 -10.42 9.79
N ARG A 146 -4.18 -11.03 10.82
CA ARG A 146 -3.47 -11.39 12.04
C ARG A 146 -2.37 -12.42 11.77
N THR A 147 -2.65 -13.48 11.01
CA THR A 147 -1.63 -14.47 10.63
C THR A 147 -0.50 -13.84 9.82
N MET A 148 -0.81 -12.90 8.93
CA MET A 148 0.19 -12.09 8.21
C MET A 148 1.10 -11.32 9.18
N LEU A 149 0.53 -10.64 10.18
CA LEU A 149 1.30 -9.90 11.19
C LEU A 149 2.14 -10.82 12.10
N GLU A 150 1.60 -11.97 12.50
CA GLU A 150 2.32 -12.99 13.27
C GLU A 150 3.50 -13.57 12.49
N SER A 151 3.38 -13.61 11.15
CA SER A 151 4.45 -14.00 10.23
C SER A 151 5.42 -12.86 9.89
N LYS A 152 5.24 -11.67 10.51
CA LYS A 152 6.02 -10.43 10.28
C LYS A 152 5.99 -9.96 8.82
N GLN A 153 4.90 -10.22 8.11
CA GLN A 153 4.67 -9.83 6.72
C GLN A 153 3.29 -9.19 6.59
N PRO A 154 3.14 -7.88 6.83
CA PRO A 154 4.22 -6.88 6.97
C PRO A 154 4.87 -6.84 8.37
N PRO A 155 6.06 -6.24 8.51
CA PRO A 155 6.66 -5.96 9.81
C PRO A 155 5.76 -5.09 10.70
N THR A 156 5.74 -5.41 11.99
CA THR A 156 4.95 -4.67 13.00
C THR A 156 5.73 -3.52 13.63
N ASP A 157 7.07 -3.55 13.65
CA ASP A 157 7.85 -2.38 14.04
C ASP A 157 7.79 -1.28 12.97
N TRP A 158 7.85 -0.01 13.38
CA TRP A 158 7.73 1.10 12.42
C TRP A 158 8.96 1.26 11.54
N ALA A 159 10.17 1.15 12.11
CA ALA A 159 11.40 1.33 11.36
C ALA A 159 11.57 0.21 10.34
N ASP A 160 11.32 -1.04 10.75
CA ASP A 160 11.37 -2.20 9.86
C ASP A 160 10.34 -2.10 8.74
N LEU A 161 9.10 -1.69 9.07
CA LEU A 161 8.04 -1.51 8.09
C LEU A 161 8.41 -0.45 7.04
N LEU A 162 8.88 0.72 7.49
CA LEU A 162 9.22 1.83 6.60
C LEU A 162 10.43 1.51 5.72
N ALA A 163 11.42 0.79 6.26
CA ALA A 163 12.60 0.37 5.50
C ALA A 163 12.27 -0.65 4.41
N ALA A 164 11.31 -1.54 4.66
CA ALA A 164 10.94 -2.60 3.73
C ALA A 164 9.84 -2.20 2.72
N CYS A 165 9.06 -1.15 3.01
CA CYS A 165 8.01 -0.68 2.11
C CYS A 165 8.57 0.10 0.90
N LYS A 166 7.73 0.24 -0.13
CA LYS A 166 8.03 1.03 -1.31
C LYS A 166 7.38 2.39 -1.21
N LYS A 167 8.07 3.43 -1.66
CA LYS A 167 7.47 4.75 -1.89
C LYS A 167 6.38 4.62 -2.94
N TRP A 168 5.25 5.28 -2.74
CA TRP A 168 4.27 5.43 -3.80
C TRP A 168 4.77 6.48 -4.78
N LEU A 169 5.02 6.06 -6.03
CA LEU A 169 5.63 6.91 -7.06
C LEU A 169 4.65 7.32 -8.16
N GLU A 170 3.36 6.97 -8.06
CA GLU A 170 2.47 7.24 -9.18
C GLU A 170 2.28 8.75 -9.37
N PRO A 171 2.51 9.26 -10.60
CA PRO A 171 2.14 10.62 -10.93
C PRO A 171 0.61 10.76 -10.82
N GLU A 172 0.17 11.98 -10.57
CA GLU A 172 -1.22 12.36 -10.55
C GLU A 172 -1.79 12.25 -11.98
N VAL A 173 -2.15 11.04 -12.41
CA VAL A 173 -2.72 10.87 -13.76
C VAL A 173 -4.13 11.47 -13.73
N ALA A 174 -4.33 12.51 -14.54
CA ALA A 174 -5.64 13.09 -14.83
C ALA A 174 -6.58 12.02 -15.41
N GLU A 175 -7.84 12.09 -15.01
CA GLU A 175 -8.94 11.14 -15.29
C GLU A 175 -9.33 11.00 -16.78
#